data_AF-A0A430UGK5-F1
#
_entry.id   AF-A0A430UGK5-F1
#
_cell.length_a   1.000
_cell.length_b   1.000
_cell.length_c   1.000
_cell.angle_alpha   90.00
_cell.angle_beta   90.00
_cell.angle_gamma   90.00
#
_symmetry.space_group_name_H-M   'P 1'
#
loop_
_entity.id
_entity.type
_entity.pdbx_description
1 polymer ?
#
loop_
_entity_poly.entity_id
_entity_poly.type
_entity_poly.pdbx_seq_one_letter_code
_entity_poly.pdbx_strand_id
1 'polypeptide(L)' 'PPEPHRGKRNRPLYLRHTLEAMAQARKLTFEEAEALTDGNAAKLFRF' A
#
# COMPACT_ATOMS: atom_id res chain seq x y z
N PRO A 1 22.04 -13.28 3.14
CA PRO A 1 22.06 -11.95 3.80
C PRO A 1 20.65 -11.57 4.30
N PRO A 2 20.52 -10.82 5.41
CA PRO A 2 19.20 -10.31 5.81
C PRO A 2 18.69 -9.35 4.74
N GLU A 3 17.39 -9.41 4.46
CA GLU A 3 16.78 -8.41 3.58
C GLU A 3 16.95 -7.00 4.17
N PRO A 4 17.18 -5.98 3.33
CA PRO A 4 17.23 -4.59 3.77
C PRO A 4 16.02 -4.24 4.64
N HIS A 5 16.25 -3.52 5.75
CA HIS A 5 15.24 -3.07 6.71
C HIS A 5 14.57 -4.16 7.57
N ARG A 6 14.89 -5.45 7.38
CA ARG A 6 14.40 -6.54 8.23
C ARG A 6 14.79 -6.32 9.70
N GLY A 7 13.83 -6.48 10.61
CA GLY A 7 14.00 -6.23 12.05
C GLY A 7 13.78 -4.77 12.50
N LYS A 8 13.58 -3.82 11.57
CA LYS A 8 13.16 -2.46 11.91
C LYS A 8 11.64 -2.40 12.11
N ARG A 9 11.17 -1.48 12.97
CA ARG A 9 9.72 -1.26 13.22
C ARG A 9 9.03 -0.65 12.01
N ASN A 10 7.89 -1.21 11.62
CA ASN A 10 7.01 -0.63 10.60
C ASN A 10 6.29 0.62 11.12
N ARG A 11 6.07 1.61 10.25
CA ARG A 11 5.37 2.88 10.55
C ARG A 11 4.29 3.15 9.51
N PRO A 12 3.14 3.73 9.88
CA PRO A 12 2.05 4.04 8.93
C PRO A 12 2.48 4.89 7.73
N LEU A 13 3.46 5.79 7.91
CA LEU A 13 4.01 6.62 6.83
C LEU A 13 4.59 5.80 5.66
N TYR A 14 4.97 4.53 5.89
CA TYR A 14 5.50 3.64 4.85
C TYR A 14 4.42 3.04 3.95
N LEU A 15 3.13 3.34 4.20
CA LEU A 15 2.03 2.86 3.34
C LEU A 15 2.21 3.26 1.88
N ARG A 16 2.75 4.44 1.59
CA ARG A 16 3.04 4.86 0.21
C ARG A 16 3.90 3.84 -0.54
N HIS A 17 4.94 3.31 0.08
CA HIS A 17 5.81 2.29 -0.53
C HIS A 17 5.09 0.95 -0.72
N THR A 18 4.18 0.61 0.18
CA THR A 18 3.37 -0.61 0.07
C THR A 18 2.39 -0.47 -1.10
N LEU A 19 1.77 0.70 -1.24
CA LEU A 19 0.84 1.00 -2.33
C LEU A 19 1.57 1.03 -3.69
N GLU A 20 2.75 1.65 -3.77
CA GLU A 20 3.62 1.62 -4.96
C GLU A 20 3.96 0.19 -5.40
N ALA A 21 4.40 -0.67 -4.46
CA ALA A 21 4.73 -2.06 -4.75
C ALA A 21 3.49 -2.87 -5.20
N MET A 22 2.33 -2.61 -4.58
CA MET A 22 1.07 -3.26 -4.95
C MET A 22 0.61 -2.84 -6.36
N ALA A 23 0.69 -1.54 -6.68
CA ALA A 23 0.36 -1.00 -7.98
C ALA A 23 1.23 -1.63 -9.08
N GLN A 24 2.55 -1.72 -8.87
CA GLN A 24 3.48 -2.39 -9.77
C GLN A 24 3.13 -3.87 -9.98
N ALA A 25 2.90 -4.61 -8.89
CA ALA A 25 2.55 -6.03 -8.96
C ALA A 25 1.22 -6.28 -9.69
N ARG A 26 0.32 -5.29 -9.68
CA ARG A 26 -1.01 -5.35 -10.30
C ARG A 26 -1.10 -4.66 -11.66
N LYS A 27 -0.02 -4.02 -12.13
CA LYS A 27 0.03 -3.21 -13.37
C LYS A 27 -1.00 -2.06 -13.36
N LEU A 28 -1.15 -1.41 -12.21
CA LEU A 28 -1.97 -0.21 -12.03
C LEU A 28 -1.06 1.01 -11.87
N THR A 29 -1.59 2.21 -12.12
CA THR A 29 -0.92 3.43 -11.63
C THR A 29 -1.07 3.55 -10.11
N PHE A 30 -0.28 4.44 -9.51
CA PHE A 30 -0.38 4.71 -8.08
C PHE A 30 -1.77 5.28 -7.73
N GLU A 31 -2.26 6.22 -8.54
CA GLU A 31 -3.54 6.90 -8.36
C GLU A 31 -4.72 5.94 -8.51
N GLU A 32 -4.66 5.02 -9.48
CA GLU A 32 -5.67 3.97 -9.64
C GLU A 32 -5.69 3.04 -8.41
N ALA A 33 -4.52 2.62 -7.94
CA ALA A 33 -4.41 1.78 -6.76
C ALA A 33 -4.95 2.48 -5.51
N GLU A 34 -4.61 3.77 -5.33
CA GLU A 34 -5.10 4.62 -4.23
C GLU A 34 -6.63 4.69 -4.22
N ALA A 35 -7.24 5.12 -5.34
CA ALA A 35 -8.68 5.26 -5.47
C ALA A 35 -9.42 3.93 -5.23
N LEU A 36 -8.89 2.82 -5.73
CA LEU A 36 -9.45 1.50 -5.51
C LEU A 36 -9.38 1.09 -4.04
N THR A 37 -8.23 1.27 -3.38
CA THR A 37 -8.08 0.92 -1.97
C THR A 37 -8.95 1.77 -1.06
N ASP A 38 -9.03 3.08 -1.32
CA ASP A 38 -9.87 4.00 -0.56
C ASP A 38 -11.36 3.66 -0.73
N GLY A 39 -11.80 3.45 -1.97
CA GLY A 39 -13.19 3.08 -2.26
C GLY A 39 -13.58 1.73 -1.63
N ASN A 40 -12.66 0.76 -1.60
CA ASN A 40 -12.90 -0.53 -0.96
C ASN A 40 -13.00 -0.40 0.56
N ALA A 41 -12.08 0.36 1.16
CA ALA A 41 -12.09 0.61 2.59
C ALA A 41 -13.38 1.37 3.00
N ALA A 42 -13.83 2.35 2.22
CA ALA A 42 -15.04 3.13 2.48
C ALA A 42 -16.27 2.23 2.51
N LYS A 43 -16.40 1.36 1.51
CA LYS A 43 -17.51 0.41 1.41
C LYS A 43 -17.50 -0.61 2.54
N LEU A 44 -16.32 -1.11 2.91
CA LEU A 44 -16.20 -2.17 3.91
C LEU A 44 -16.39 -1.65 5.34
N PHE A 45 -15.74 -0.54 5.68
CA PHE A 45 -15.71 -0.01 7.04
C PHE A 45 -16.75 1.08 7.29
N ARG A 46 -17.46 1.54 6.25
CA ARG A 46 -18.53 2.55 6.33
C ARG A 46 -18.09 3.83 7.03
N PHE A 47 -16.89 4.31 6.71
CA PHE A 47 -16.40 5.62 7.15
C PHE A 47 -17.00 6.76 6.32
#